data_AF-A0A966QLN5-F1
#
_entry.id   AF-A0A966QLN5-F1
#
_cell.length_a   1.000
_cell.length_b   1.000
_cell.length_c   1.000
_cell.angle_alpha   90.00
_cell.angle_beta   90.00
_cell.angle_gamma   90.00
#
_symmetry.space_group_name_H-M   'P 1'
#
loop_
_entity.id
_entity.type
_entity.pdbx_description
1 polymer ?
#
loop_
_entity_poly.entity_id
_entity_poly.type
_entity_poly.pdbx_seq_one_letter_code
_entity_poly.pdbx_strand_id
1 'polypeptide(L)'
;MLVGQALLAKARSLSNRPEDQIARACGYVGPSGRLLKKSFYRALVEAKGYVVPSASPSGAGAGSKGRQAEFRTRVHGNGNLLIGHAYTRRMGLEPGQEFRIELHKETGSIWLSPIEPDEP
;
A
#
# COMPACT_ATOMS: atom_id res chain seq x y z
N MET A 1 -18.32 -4.36 -1.06
CA MET A 1 -18.71 -3.07 -0.45
C MET A 1 -20.05 -2.63 -1.00
N LEU A 2 -20.92 -2.05 -0.17
CA LEU A 2 -22.23 -1.53 -0.56
C LEU A 2 -22.11 -0.13 -1.17
N VAL A 3 -22.96 0.21 -2.14
CA VAL A 3 -23.03 1.53 -2.79
C VAL A 3 -24.49 1.99 -2.95
N GLY A 4 -24.70 3.27 -3.27
CA GLY A 4 -26.03 3.82 -3.57
C GLY A 4 -27.04 3.67 -2.42
N GLN A 5 -28.30 3.39 -2.74
CA GLN A 5 -29.38 3.28 -1.75
C GLN A 5 -29.17 2.15 -0.73
N ALA A 6 -28.58 1.03 -1.16
CA ALA A 6 -28.27 -0.09 -0.27
C ALA A 6 -27.24 0.30 0.81
N LEU A 7 -26.26 1.14 0.46
CA LEU A 7 -25.32 1.71 1.41
C LEU A 7 -26.01 2.63 2.41
N LEU A 8 -26.89 3.52 1.94
CA LEU A 8 -27.62 4.44 2.81
C LEU A 8 -28.55 3.72 3.79
N ALA A 9 -29.31 2.72 3.31
CA ALA A 9 -30.21 1.93 4.14
C ALA A 9 -29.43 1.18 5.24
N LYS A 10 -28.32 0.51 4.86
CA LYS A 10 -27.49 -0.21 5.82
C LYS A 10 -26.81 0.74 6.81
N ALA A 11 -26.25 1.85 6.35
CA ALA A 11 -25.61 2.84 7.22
C ALA A 11 -26.60 3.45 8.23
N ARG A 12 -27.84 3.73 7.80
CA ARG A 12 -28.92 4.21 8.68
C ARG A 12 -29.31 3.17 9.73
N SER A 13 -29.41 1.89 9.35
CA SER A 13 -29.73 0.82 10.30
C SER A 13 -28.67 0.59 11.38
N LEU A 14 -27.46 1.11 11.18
CA LEU A 14 -26.32 0.97 12.09
C LEU A 14 -25.87 2.31 12.69
N SER A 15 -26.69 3.36 12.62
CA SER A 15 -26.33 4.71 13.07
C SER A 15 -26.01 4.81 14.56
N ASN A 16 -26.41 3.82 15.36
CA ASN A 16 -26.08 3.67 16.77
C ASN A 16 -24.68 3.09 17.04
N ARG A 17 -23.92 2.73 16.00
CA ARG A 17 -22.57 2.14 16.10
C ARG A 17 -21.49 3.15 15.75
N PRO A 18 -20.24 2.92 16.20
CA PRO A 18 -19.08 3.68 15.73
C PRO A 18 -18.94 3.55 14.22
N GLU A 19 -18.55 4.64 13.59
CA GLU A 19 -18.42 4.73 12.13
C GLU A 19 -17.54 3.62 11.54
N ASP A 20 -16.46 3.26 12.23
CA ASP A 20 -15.57 2.18 11.83
C ASP A 20 -16.30 0.84 11.69
N GLN A 21 -17.24 0.55 12.60
CA GLN A 21 -18.04 -0.66 12.53
C GLN A 21 -19.10 -0.58 11.42
N ILE A 22 -19.66 0.60 11.17
CA ILE A 22 -20.59 0.83 10.06
C ILE A 22 -19.88 0.60 8.72
N ALA A 23 -18.69 1.20 8.55
CA ALA A 23 -17.87 1.05 7.35
C ALA A 23 -17.48 -0.42 7.12
N ARG A 24 -17.10 -1.15 8.19
CA ARG A 24 -16.84 -2.60 8.11
C ARG A 24 -18.08 -3.39 7.69
N ALA A 25 -19.23 -3.14 8.31
CA ALA A 25 -20.49 -3.82 7.97
C ALA A 25 -21.00 -3.50 6.56
N CYS A 26 -20.65 -2.34 6.01
CA CYS A 26 -20.90 -1.96 4.63
C CYS A 26 -19.84 -2.49 3.65
N GLY A 27 -18.84 -3.23 4.13
CA GLY A 27 -17.82 -3.92 3.33
C GLY A 27 -16.64 -3.05 2.90
N TYR A 28 -16.35 -1.94 3.60
CA TYR A 28 -15.22 -1.04 3.30
C TYR A 28 -13.95 -1.44 4.05
N VAL A 29 -13.51 -2.69 3.84
CA VAL A 29 -12.31 -3.27 4.46
C VAL A 29 -11.41 -3.82 3.38
N GLY A 30 -10.13 -3.48 3.41
CA GLY A 30 -9.13 -4.00 2.51
C GLY A 30 -8.64 -5.41 2.91
N PRO A 31 -7.89 -6.09 2.03
CA PRO A 31 -7.40 -7.46 2.28
C PRO A 31 -6.58 -7.62 3.57
N SER A 32 -5.87 -6.57 4.01
CA SER A 32 -5.10 -6.54 5.26
C SER A 32 -5.93 -6.22 6.51
N GLY A 33 -7.26 -6.17 6.41
CA GLY A 33 -8.15 -5.77 7.52
C GLY A 33 -8.20 -4.25 7.75
N ARG A 34 -7.42 -3.47 6.97
CA ARG A 34 -7.41 -2.00 7.01
C ARG A 34 -8.75 -1.43 6.57
N LEU A 35 -9.25 -0.46 7.32
CA LEU A 35 -10.49 0.23 7.00
C LEU A 35 -10.30 1.24 5.86
N LEU A 36 -11.22 1.23 4.90
CA LEU A 36 -11.20 2.10 3.72
C LEU A 36 -12.11 3.34 3.92
N LYS A 37 -11.86 4.13 4.97
CA LYS A 37 -12.71 5.29 5.36
C LYS A 37 -12.95 6.28 4.22
N LYS A 38 -11.89 6.64 3.47
CA LYS A 38 -11.99 7.55 2.32
C LYS A 38 -12.99 7.05 1.27
N SER A 39 -12.94 5.75 0.96
CA SER A 39 -13.86 5.12 0.02
C SER A 39 -15.29 5.05 0.57
N PHE A 40 -15.45 4.76 1.86
CA PHE A 40 -16.74 4.73 2.53
C PHE A 40 -17.46 6.09 2.50
N TYR A 41 -16.78 7.16 2.91
CA TYR A 41 -17.35 8.50 2.88
C TYR A 41 -17.68 8.96 1.47
N ARG A 42 -16.79 8.69 0.51
CA ARG A 42 -17.04 9.02 -0.89
C ARG A 42 -18.31 8.36 -1.40
N ALA A 43 -18.50 7.07 -1.12
CA ALA A 43 -19.70 6.35 -1.52
C ALA A 43 -20.98 6.86 -0.82
N LEU A 44 -20.89 7.32 0.43
CA LEU A 44 -22.01 7.99 1.11
C LEU A 44 -22.38 9.32 0.45
N VAL A 45 -21.38 10.10 0.04
CA VAL A 45 -21.56 11.39 -0.64
C VAL A 45 -22.16 11.17 -2.03
N GLU A 46 -21.63 10.23 -2.80
CA GLU A 46 -22.18 9.83 -4.11
C GLU A 46 -23.62 9.28 -3.98
N ALA A 47 -23.90 8.45 -2.98
CA ALA A 47 -25.25 7.91 -2.75
C ALA A 47 -26.29 8.98 -2.38
N LYS A 48 -25.85 10.11 -1.81
CA LYS A 48 -26.70 11.28 -1.55
C LYS A 48 -26.89 12.18 -2.78
N GLY A 49 -26.31 11.84 -3.92
CA GLY A 49 -26.46 12.57 -5.18
C GLY A 49 -25.45 13.69 -5.40
N TYR A 50 -24.41 13.81 -4.57
CA TYR A 50 -23.34 14.77 -4.79
C TYR A 50 -22.37 14.25 -5.85
N VAL A 51 -22.02 15.11 -6.81
CA VAL A 51 -21.00 14.82 -7.81
C VAL A 51 -19.63 14.92 -7.14
N VAL A 52 -19.00 13.78 -6.89
CA VAL A 52 -17.61 13.73 -6.42
C VAL A 52 -16.70 13.65 -7.64
N PRO A 53 -15.74 14.58 -7.83
CA PRO A 53 -14.79 14.49 -8.93
C PRO A 53 -14.11 13.12 -8.92
N SER A 54 -14.16 12.43 -10.06
CA SER A 54 -13.53 11.13 -10.19
C SER A 54 -12.01 11.25 -10.13
N ALA A 55 -11.44 11.09 -8.93
CA ALA A 55 -10.18 10.36 -8.86
C ALA A 55 -10.51 8.93 -9.27
N SER A 56 -9.98 8.51 -10.42
CA SER A 56 -10.22 7.26 -11.14
C SER A 56 -10.53 6.06 -10.24
N PRO A 57 -11.35 5.09 -10.72
CA PRO A 57 -11.64 3.90 -9.95
C PRO A 57 -10.33 3.16 -9.74
N SER A 58 -9.77 3.23 -8.53
CA SER A 58 -8.84 2.23 -8.05
C SER A 58 -9.69 0.99 -7.77
N GLY A 59 -10.08 0.32 -8.86
CA GLY A 59 -10.80 -0.93 -8.83
C GLY A 59 -10.03 -1.93 -8.00
N ALA A 60 -10.78 -2.67 -7.19
CA ALA A 60 -10.42 -4.03 -6.85
C ALA A 60 -9.99 -4.74 -8.14
N GLY A 61 -8.78 -5.30 -8.16
CA GLY A 61 -8.32 -6.16 -9.26
C GLY A 61 -7.21 -5.63 -10.16
N ALA A 62 -6.72 -4.40 -9.96
CA ALA A 62 -5.43 -4.04 -10.53
C ALA A 62 -4.35 -4.61 -9.61
N GLY A 63 -3.99 -5.88 -9.85
CA GLY A 63 -2.75 -6.45 -9.35
C GLY A 63 -1.61 -5.47 -9.57
N SER A 64 -0.54 -5.63 -8.81
CA SER A 64 0.68 -4.87 -8.93
C SER A 64 1.11 -4.74 -10.40
N LYS A 65 0.61 -3.70 -11.09
CA LYS A 65 1.38 -2.94 -12.05
C LYS A 65 2.32 -2.08 -11.20
N GLY A 66 3.04 -2.81 -10.34
CA GLY A 66 4.14 -2.30 -9.56
C GLY A 66 5.02 -1.62 -10.57
N ARG A 67 5.51 -0.45 -10.17
CA ARG A 67 6.59 0.26 -10.84
C ARG A 67 7.49 -0.79 -11.46
N GLN A 68 7.52 -0.84 -12.80
CA GLN A 68 8.46 -1.69 -13.51
C GLN A 68 9.84 -1.37 -12.95
N ALA A 69 10.68 -2.38 -12.78
CA ALA A 69 12.03 -2.16 -12.30
C ALA A 69 12.79 -1.37 -13.38
N GLU A 70 12.81 -0.04 -13.26
CA GLU A 70 13.54 0.85 -14.17
C GLU A 70 15.07 0.78 -13.94
N PHE A 71 15.52 -0.09 -13.02
CA PHE A 71 16.91 -0.17 -12.53
C PHE A 71 17.44 1.18 -12.05
N ARG A 72 16.52 2.04 -11.59
CA ARG A 72 16.81 3.37 -11.07
C ARG A 72 16.07 3.56 -9.75
N THR A 73 16.75 4.17 -8.80
CA THR A 73 16.19 4.63 -7.53
C THR A 73 16.75 6.03 -7.24
N ARG A 74 16.06 6.80 -6.42
CA ARG A 74 16.49 8.15 -6.01
C ARG A 74 16.64 8.16 -4.50
N VAL A 75 17.56 8.98 -4.01
CA VAL A 75 17.64 9.29 -2.59
C VAL A 75 16.34 9.97 -2.19
N HIS A 76 15.66 9.43 -1.19
CA HIS A 76 14.42 9.97 -0.69
C HIS A 76 14.67 11.28 0.08
N GLY A 77 13.63 12.07 0.34
CA GLY A 77 13.77 13.34 1.07
C GLY A 77 14.34 13.21 2.50
N ASN A 78 14.34 11.99 3.05
CA ASN A 78 14.95 11.67 4.34
C ASN A 78 16.42 11.21 4.24
N GLY A 79 17.03 11.24 3.05
CA GLY A 79 18.41 10.81 2.82
C GLY A 79 18.60 9.31 2.57
N ASN A 80 17.55 8.49 2.66
CA ASN A 80 17.69 7.04 2.47
C ASN A 80 17.60 6.64 1.00
N LEU A 81 18.40 5.65 0.62
CA LEU A 81 18.28 4.93 -0.65
C LEU A 81 17.59 3.59 -0.40
N LEU A 82 16.53 3.28 -1.15
CA LEU A 82 15.76 2.05 -0.98
C LEU A 82 15.89 1.14 -2.20
N ILE A 83 16.15 -0.15 -1.93
CA ILE A 83 16.10 -1.23 -2.93
C ILE A 83 14.71 -1.85 -2.88
N GLY A 84 13.96 -1.70 -3.97
CA GLY A 84 12.60 -2.23 -4.07
C GLY A 84 12.54 -3.75 -4.12
N HIS A 85 11.41 -4.31 -3.68
CA HIS A 85 11.18 -5.77 -3.63
C HIS A 85 11.34 -6.49 -4.97
N ALA A 86 11.16 -5.80 -6.10
CA ALA A 86 11.38 -6.39 -7.42
C ALA A 86 12.85 -6.82 -7.64
N TYR A 87 13.81 -6.08 -7.09
CA TYR A 87 15.23 -6.40 -7.19
C TYR A 87 15.63 -7.51 -6.21
N THR A 88 15.20 -7.40 -4.95
CA THR A 88 15.53 -8.40 -3.92
C THR A 88 14.93 -9.76 -4.24
N ARG A 89 13.71 -9.81 -4.79
CA ARG A 89 13.09 -11.05 -5.28
C ARG A 89 13.87 -11.65 -6.45
N ARG A 90 14.35 -10.83 -7.41
CA ARG A 90 15.14 -11.31 -8.56
C ARG A 90 16.50 -11.87 -8.13
N MET A 91 17.03 -11.37 -7.02
CA MET A 91 18.25 -11.86 -6.38
C MET A 91 18.01 -13.03 -5.42
N GLY A 92 16.75 -13.46 -5.21
CA GLY A 92 16.42 -14.55 -4.30
C GLY A 92 16.68 -14.24 -2.83
N LEU A 93 16.64 -12.96 -2.43
CA LEU A 93 16.95 -12.57 -1.06
C LEU A 93 15.80 -12.92 -0.10
N GLU A 94 16.16 -13.42 1.06
CA GLU A 94 15.23 -13.81 2.12
C GLU A 94 15.22 -12.80 3.27
N PRO A 95 14.09 -12.63 3.97
CA PRO A 95 14.05 -11.82 5.18
C PRO A 95 15.04 -12.33 6.23
N GLY A 96 15.84 -11.42 6.79
CA GLY A 96 16.86 -11.75 7.80
C GLY A 96 18.28 -11.91 7.24
N GLN A 97 18.46 -11.93 5.92
CA GLN A 97 19.80 -11.87 5.33
C GLN A 97 20.44 -10.52 5.56
N GLU A 98 21.71 -10.54 5.97
CA GLU A 98 22.52 -9.36 6.23
C GLU A 98 23.56 -9.13 5.14
N PHE A 99 23.89 -7.86 4.92
CA PHE A 99 24.85 -7.45 3.91
C PHE A 99 25.80 -6.42 4.49
N ARG A 100 27.08 -6.57 4.17
CA ARG A 100 28.10 -5.57 4.42
C ARG A 100 27.97 -4.47 3.37
N ILE A 101 27.96 -3.22 3.83
CA ILE A 101 27.92 -2.05 2.96
C ILE A 101 29.35 -1.52 2.78
N GLU A 102 29.80 -1.46 1.54
CA GLU A 102 31.09 -0.89 1.17
C GLU A 102 30.88 0.38 0.34
N LEU A 103 31.57 1.46 0.71
CA LEU A 103 31.46 2.77 0.08
C LEU A 103 32.70 3.08 -0.73
N HIS A 104 32.57 3.10 -2.06
CA HIS A 104 33.65 3.47 -2.96
C HIS A 104 33.49 4.94 -3.36
N LYS A 105 34.05 5.85 -2.56
CA LYS A 105 33.90 7.30 -2.74
C LYS A 105 34.45 7.80 -4.08
N GLU A 106 35.53 7.19 -4.56
CA GLU A 106 36.18 7.57 -5.83
C GLU A 106 35.27 7.34 -7.05
N THR A 107 34.48 6.27 -7.01
CA THR A 107 33.56 5.91 -8.10
C THR A 107 32.12 6.30 -7.81
N GLY A 108 31.81 6.76 -6.59
CA GLY A 108 30.45 7.02 -6.12
C GLY A 108 29.59 5.76 -5.98
N SER A 109 30.20 4.58 -5.90
CA SER A 109 29.48 3.30 -5.87
C SER A 109 29.25 2.82 -4.43
N ILE A 110 28.12 2.13 -4.22
CA ILE A 110 27.79 1.42 -2.99
C ILE A 110 27.70 -0.06 -3.32
N TRP A 111 28.53 -0.88 -2.68
CA TRP A 111 28.55 -2.33 -2.89
C TRP A 111 27.92 -3.01 -1.68
N LEU A 112 27.17 -4.09 -1.95
CA LEU A 112 26.53 -4.91 -0.94
C LEU A 112 27.05 -6.34 -1.09
N SER A 113 27.72 -6.84 -0.04
CA SER A 113 28.27 -8.19 0.00
C SER A 113 27.55 -8.98 1.08
N PRO A 114 27.06 -10.20 0.82
CA PRO A 114 26.38 -10.99 1.85
C PRO A 114 27.31 -11.25 3.03
N ILE A 115 26.78 -11.14 4.24
CA ILE A 115 27.45 -11.57 5.46
C ILE A 115 26.97 -12.99 5.73
N GLU A 116 27.89 -13.95 5.75
CA GLU A 116 27.55 -15.29 6.22
C GLU A 116 27.18 -15.19 7.71
N PRO A 117 26.07 -15.79 8.15
CA PRO A 117 25.76 -15.83 9.57
C PRO A 117 26.93 -16.53 10.27
N ASP A 118 27.54 -15.85 11.23
CA ASP A 118 28.59 -16.40 12.09
C ASP A 118 28.10 -17.76 12.59
N GLU A 119 28.79 -18.83 12.19
CA GLU A 119 28.46 -20.19 12.64
C GLU A 119 28.74 -20.23 14.16
N PRO A 120 27.77 -20.60 15.00
CA PRO A 120 27.88 -20.52 16.45
C PRO A 120 28.97 -21.42 17.06
#